data_AF-A0A371H4V2-F1
#
_entry.id   AF-A0A371H4V2-F1
#
_cell.length_a   1.000
_cell.length_b   1.000
_cell.length_c   1.000
_cell.angle_alpha   90.00
_cell.angle_beta   90.00
_cell.angle_gamma   90.00
#
_symmetry.space_group_name_H-M   'P 1'
#
loop_
_entity.id
_entity.type
_entity.pdbx_description
1 polymer ?
#
loop_
_entity_poly.entity_id
_entity_poly.type
_entity_poly.pdbx_seq_one_letter_code
_entity_poly.pdbx_strand_id
1 'polypeptide(L)'
;MSYVKRCDKCQRFAEGHKAPPEKLHAITSPWSFCKWGVDILGSFPLAPGQIKFLIVAVDYFTKWIKVEPVTVISTERVKRFLWKKIICRFGLPAEIVLDNGTQFASKTTVEFCKGLGIKQIFISVEHPQTNGQAKAANKVLWSYHTTPHSTTNETPFRLTFGTKAVIPIEIGEPSIRTALFEPKANKNELRANLDMLQEVREAAHIREFVIKSRIAKLYNQRVIPRSFRSQYLVLRKMVHKTENNKLTPKWEGPFRVKKETLKNKEIPRTWNAASLRMHYRRGAPLVDQGLASDKSYKCHLYGRPGARLE
;
A
#
# COMPACT_ATOMS: atom_id res chain seq x y z
N MET A 1 13.79 -20.68 32.91
CA MET A 1 13.39 -19.66 31.89
C MET A 1 12.06 -18.91 32.18
N SER A 2 11.22 -19.32 33.14
CA SER A 2 9.91 -18.67 33.40
C SER A 2 10.02 -17.25 33.99
N TYR A 3 11.08 -16.96 34.75
CA TYR A 3 11.33 -15.67 35.38
C TYR A 3 11.51 -14.54 34.36
N VAL A 4 12.35 -14.75 33.33
CA VAL A 4 12.61 -13.77 32.26
C VAL A 4 11.35 -13.46 31.45
N LYS A 5 10.52 -14.48 31.18
CA LYS A 5 9.24 -14.30 30.45
C LYS A 5 8.23 -13.44 31.21
N ARG A 6 8.31 -13.38 32.55
CA ARG A 6 7.40 -12.62 33.43
C ARG A 6 8.00 -11.29 33.90
N CYS A 7 9.27 -11.03 33.65
CA CYS A 7 9.92 -9.78 34.03
C CYS A 7 9.45 -8.64 33.12
N ASP A 8 8.89 -7.59 33.72
CA ASP A 8 8.35 -6.43 32.97
C ASP A 8 9.45 -5.69 32.20
N LYS A 9 10.62 -5.47 32.84
CA LYS A 9 11.79 -4.86 32.19
C LYS A 9 12.23 -5.68 30.98
N CYS A 10 12.42 -6.98 31.13
CA CYS A 10 12.80 -7.85 30.01
C CYS A 10 11.78 -7.81 28.87
N GLN A 11 10.47 -7.81 29.17
CA GLN A 11 9.42 -7.75 28.15
C GLN A 11 9.39 -6.42 27.39
N ARG A 12 9.69 -5.29 28.07
CA ARG A 12 9.72 -3.95 27.45
C ARG A 12 10.94 -3.69 26.56
N PHE A 13 12.08 -4.33 26.88
CA PHE A 13 13.32 -4.19 26.10
C PHE A 13 13.54 -5.31 25.08
N ALA A 14 12.78 -6.40 25.18
CA ALA A 14 12.93 -7.54 24.29
C ALA A 14 12.67 -7.19 22.82
N GLU A 15 13.40 -7.86 21.94
CA GLU A 15 13.20 -7.74 20.51
C GLU A 15 11.81 -8.25 20.11
N GLY A 16 11.24 -7.62 19.08
CA GLY A 16 10.00 -8.07 18.50
C GLY A 16 10.19 -9.31 17.64
N HIS A 17 9.18 -10.18 17.62
CA HIS A 17 9.13 -11.25 16.64
C HIS A 17 9.09 -10.65 15.23
N LYS A 18 10.06 -11.02 14.40
CA LYS A 18 10.17 -10.59 12.99
C LYS A 18 9.17 -11.31 12.08
N ALA A 19 8.57 -12.41 12.55
CA ALA A 19 7.58 -13.16 11.80
C ALA A 19 6.26 -12.37 11.65
N PRO A 20 5.71 -12.30 10.43
CA PRO A 20 4.43 -11.64 10.19
C PRO A 20 3.27 -12.34 10.90
N PRO A 21 2.29 -11.58 11.42
CA PRO A 21 1.17 -12.14 12.20
C PRO A 21 0.01 -12.64 11.34
N GLU A 22 -0.07 -12.21 10.07
CA GLU A 22 -1.19 -12.48 9.18
C GLU A 22 -0.69 -12.95 7.82
N LYS A 23 -1.51 -13.75 7.13
CA LYS A 23 -1.22 -14.20 5.77
C LYS A 23 -1.24 -13.02 4.80
N LEU A 24 -0.41 -13.08 3.78
CA LEU A 24 -0.41 -12.08 2.73
C LEU A 24 -1.67 -12.25 1.86
N HIS A 25 -2.50 -11.22 1.84
CA HIS A 25 -3.62 -11.12 0.91
C HIS A 25 -3.16 -10.36 -0.33
N ALA A 26 -2.96 -11.09 -1.42
CA ALA A 26 -2.58 -10.49 -2.70
C ALA A 26 -3.72 -9.64 -3.26
N ILE A 27 -3.46 -8.35 -3.48
CA ILE A 27 -4.43 -7.47 -4.13
C ILE A 27 -4.29 -7.64 -5.65
N THR A 28 -5.37 -8.02 -6.31
CA THR A 28 -5.48 -8.06 -7.78
C THR A 28 -6.57 -7.11 -8.25
N SER A 29 -6.47 -6.68 -9.50
CA SER A 29 -7.52 -5.94 -10.22
C SER A 29 -8.05 -6.86 -11.33
N PRO A 30 -9.38 -6.95 -11.51
CA PRO A 30 -9.96 -7.84 -12.52
C PRO A 30 -9.80 -7.31 -13.95
N TRP A 31 -9.79 -5.98 -14.15
CA TRP A 31 -9.54 -5.36 -15.45
C TRP A 31 -8.79 -4.03 -15.31
N SER A 32 -8.32 -3.51 -16.44
CA SER A 32 -7.59 -2.24 -16.54
C SER A 32 -8.39 -1.07 -15.97
N PHE A 33 -7.75 -0.24 -15.13
CA PHE A 33 -8.31 0.99 -14.56
C PHE A 33 -9.47 0.81 -13.57
N CYS A 34 -9.81 -0.44 -13.23
CA CYS A 34 -10.83 -0.76 -12.22
C CYS A 34 -10.39 -0.33 -10.81
N LYS A 35 -9.11 -0.56 -10.50
CA LYS A 35 -8.55 -0.34 -9.17
C LYS A 35 -7.27 0.46 -9.23
N TRP A 36 -7.26 1.59 -8.52
CA TRP A 36 -6.09 2.47 -8.43
C TRP A 36 -5.54 2.52 -7.01
N GLY A 37 -4.22 2.45 -6.88
CA GLY A 37 -3.51 2.74 -5.64
C GLY A 37 -3.02 4.18 -5.70
N VAL A 38 -3.40 4.99 -4.71
CA VAL A 38 -2.99 6.39 -4.64
C VAL A 38 -2.24 6.60 -3.34
N ASP A 39 -1.06 7.20 -3.45
CA ASP A 39 -0.13 7.41 -2.37
C ASP A 39 0.46 8.83 -2.45
N ILE A 40 0.92 9.35 -1.31
CA ILE A 40 1.68 10.59 -1.25
C ILE A 40 3.09 10.30 -0.75
N LEU A 41 4.05 10.71 -1.56
CA LEU A 41 5.46 10.65 -1.19
C LEU A 41 5.95 12.02 -0.71
N GLY A 42 6.68 12.06 0.40
CA GLY A 42 7.41 13.24 0.91
C GLY A 42 7.58 13.22 2.44
N SER A 43 8.09 14.28 3.09
CA SER A 43 8.54 15.58 2.57
C SER A 43 9.92 15.51 1.91
N PHE A 44 9.99 15.85 0.63
CA PHE A 44 11.26 15.97 -0.09
C PHE A 44 11.98 17.29 0.24
N PRO A 45 13.31 17.36 0.06
CA PRO A 45 14.03 18.63 0.05
C PRO A 45 13.39 19.59 -0.95
N LEU A 46 13.38 20.88 -0.62
CA LEU A 46 12.71 21.90 -1.43
C LEU A 46 13.31 21.93 -2.84
N ALA A 47 12.50 21.57 -3.83
CA ALA A 47 12.82 21.71 -5.25
C ALA A 47 12.42 23.11 -5.76
N PRO A 48 12.90 23.52 -6.96
CA PRO A 48 12.43 24.74 -7.62
C PRO A 48 10.90 24.79 -7.64
N GLY A 49 10.31 25.91 -7.20
CA GLY A 49 8.87 26.06 -7.03
C GLY A 49 8.31 25.58 -5.68
N GLN A 50 9.15 25.35 -4.67
CA GLN A 50 8.77 24.94 -3.30
C GLN A 50 7.97 23.64 -3.23
N ILE A 51 8.16 22.78 -4.23
CA ILE A 51 7.51 21.47 -4.31
C ILE A 51 8.20 20.55 -3.30
N LYS A 52 7.39 19.92 -2.43
CA LYS A 52 7.87 19.02 -1.38
C LYS A 52 7.16 17.66 -1.33
N PHE A 53 6.10 17.47 -2.12
CA PHE A 53 5.32 16.24 -2.14
C PHE A 53 5.02 15.79 -3.56
N LEU A 54 4.81 14.49 -3.73
CA LEU A 54 4.33 13.87 -4.98
C LEU A 54 3.06 13.10 -4.68
N ILE A 55 1.98 13.37 -5.40
CA ILE A 55 0.81 12.49 -5.44
C ILE A 55 1.06 11.47 -6.54
N VAL A 56 1.08 10.19 -6.19
CA VAL A 56 1.33 9.09 -7.13
C VAL A 56 0.08 8.23 -7.19
N ALA A 57 -0.34 7.88 -8.40
CA ALA A 57 -1.41 6.92 -8.65
C ALA A 57 -0.90 5.81 -9.56
N VAL A 58 -1.21 4.56 -9.20
CA VAL A 58 -0.81 3.37 -9.93
C VAL A 58 -2.04 2.51 -10.18
N ASP A 59 -2.32 2.20 -11.44
CA ASP A 59 -3.34 1.21 -11.79
C ASP A 59 -2.85 -0.19 -11.41
N TYR A 60 -3.68 -0.95 -10.68
CA TYR A 60 -3.28 -2.27 -10.20
C TYR A 60 -3.14 -3.31 -11.31
N PHE A 61 -3.83 -3.12 -12.44
CA PHE A 61 -3.79 -4.08 -13.56
C PHE A 61 -2.62 -3.79 -14.50
N THR A 62 -2.64 -2.65 -15.18
CA THR A 62 -1.68 -2.25 -16.22
C THR A 62 -0.36 -1.79 -15.62
N LYS A 63 -0.31 -1.54 -14.30
CA LYS A 63 0.79 -0.84 -13.62
C LYS A 63 0.99 0.58 -14.13
N TRP A 64 0.01 1.16 -14.81
CA TRP A 64 0.13 2.52 -15.32
C TRP A 64 0.29 3.53 -14.18
N ILE A 65 1.36 4.32 -14.23
CA ILE A 65 1.67 5.34 -13.21
C ILE A 65 1.28 6.75 -13.69
N LYS A 66 0.70 7.53 -12.78
CA LYS A 66 0.54 8.99 -12.85
C LYS A 66 1.15 9.64 -11.62
N VAL A 67 1.88 10.74 -11.83
CA VAL A 67 2.51 11.51 -10.75
C VAL A 67 2.16 12.98 -10.93
N GLU A 68 1.79 13.65 -9.85
CA GLU A 68 1.63 15.11 -9.79
C GLU A 68 2.44 15.70 -8.62
N PRO A 69 3.43 16.55 -8.90
CA PRO A 69 4.16 17.25 -7.85
C PRO A 69 3.33 18.36 -7.23
N VAL A 70 3.32 18.45 -5.90
CA VAL A 70 2.56 19.46 -5.15
C VAL A 70 3.40 20.12 -4.05
N THR A 71 3.15 21.42 -3.83
CA THR A 71 3.77 22.22 -2.76
C THR A 71 3.11 21.95 -1.41
N VAL A 72 1.79 21.83 -1.40
CA VAL A 72 0.98 21.53 -0.22
C VAL A 72 0.01 20.42 -0.60
N ILE A 73 -0.17 19.46 0.30
CA ILE A 73 -1.20 18.45 0.15
C ILE A 73 -2.50 19.04 0.71
N SER A 74 -3.47 19.29 -0.17
CA SER A 74 -4.82 19.71 0.19
C SER A 74 -5.87 18.81 -0.47
N THR A 75 -7.07 18.78 0.10
CA THR A 75 -8.15 17.91 -0.40
C THR A 75 -8.58 18.27 -1.82
N GLU A 76 -8.56 19.57 -2.14
CA GLU A 76 -8.87 20.15 -3.45
C GLU A 76 -7.85 19.71 -4.50
N ARG A 77 -6.57 19.65 -4.13
CA ARG A 77 -5.50 19.18 -5.03
C ARG A 77 -5.64 17.69 -5.30
N VAL A 78 -5.96 16.89 -4.28
CA VAL A 78 -6.23 15.45 -4.46
C VAL A 78 -7.44 15.24 -5.36
N LYS A 79 -8.57 15.93 -5.12
CA LYS A 79 -9.75 15.86 -5.99
C LYS A 79 -9.43 16.23 -7.43
N ARG A 80 -8.71 17.35 -7.63
CA ARG A 80 -8.30 17.81 -8.95
C ARG A 80 -7.40 16.80 -9.66
N PHE A 81 -6.48 16.17 -8.93
CA PHE A 81 -5.61 15.12 -9.44
C PHE A 81 -6.44 13.90 -9.88
N LEU A 82 -7.30 13.37 -9.00
CA LEU A 82 -8.18 12.24 -9.32
C LEU A 82 -9.06 12.55 -10.54
N TRP A 83 -9.67 13.72 -10.57
CA TRP A 83 -10.52 14.15 -11.68
C TRP A 83 -9.74 14.25 -12.99
N LYS A 84 -8.69 15.08 -13.05
CA LYS A 84 -7.99 15.39 -14.30
C LYS A 84 -7.09 14.26 -14.80
N LYS A 85 -6.41 13.55 -13.89
CA LYS A 85 -5.36 12.58 -14.25
C LYS A 85 -5.87 11.15 -14.36
N ILE A 86 -6.95 10.83 -13.64
CA ILE A 86 -7.53 9.48 -13.62
C ILE A 86 -8.89 9.50 -14.33
N ILE A 87 -9.90 10.17 -13.77
CA ILE A 87 -11.30 10.06 -14.21
C ILE A 87 -11.49 10.54 -15.65
N CYS A 88 -11.06 11.76 -15.97
CA CYS A 88 -11.23 12.31 -17.32
C CYS A 88 -10.39 11.59 -18.40
N ARG A 89 -9.38 10.80 -18.00
CA ARG A 89 -8.45 10.17 -18.94
C ARG A 89 -8.69 8.68 -19.15
N PHE A 90 -9.04 7.96 -18.08
CA PHE A 90 -9.17 6.51 -18.08
C PHE A 90 -10.58 6.05 -17.69
N GLY A 91 -11.47 6.98 -17.33
CA GLY A 91 -12.81 6.67 -16.86
C GLY A 91 -12.91 6.54 -15.34
N LEU A 92 -14.12 6.25 -14.87
CA LEU A 92 -14.42 6.11 -13.44
C LEU A 92 -13.89 4.77 -12.91
N PRO A 93 -12.97 4.79 -11.93
CA PRO A 93 -12.52 3.56 -11.30
C PRO A 93 -13.59 3.01 -10.35
N ALA A 94 -13.66 1.69 -10.20
CA ALA A 94 -14.56 1.06 -9.24
C ALA A 94 -14.02 1.20 -7.80
N GLU A 95 -12.71 1.04 -7.63
CA GLU A 95 -12.06 1.09 -6.32
C GLU A 95 -10.83 2.01 -6.33
N ILE A 96 -10.69 2.85 -5.31
CA ILE A 96 -9.46 3.59 -5.04
C ILE A 96 -8.94 3.16 -3.67
N VAL A 97 -7.72 2.65 -3.68
CA VAL A 97 -6.95 2.27 -2.52
C VAL A 97 -6.09 3.45 -2.10
N LEU A 98 -6.33 3.97 -0.90
CA LEU A 98 -5.62 5.10 -0.32
C LEU A 98 -4.85 4.63 0.90
N ASP A 99 -3.72 5.24 1.15
CA ASP A 99 -3.00 5.06 2.40
C ASP A 99 -3.73 5.82 3.54
N ASN A 100 -3.52 5.44 4.81
CA ASN A 100 -4.20 6.03 5.98
C ASN A 100 -3.73 7.47 6.31
N GLY A 101 -3.22 8.22 5.33
CA GLY A 101 -2.96 9.64 5.48
C GLY A 101 -4.23 10.39 5.85
N THR A 102 -4.15 11.25 6.87
CA THR A 102 -5.29 12.06 7.35
C THR A 102 -5.92 12.91 6.25
N GLN A 103 -5.16 13.23 5.20
CA GLN A 103 -5.58 14.05 4.06
C GLN A 103 -6.43 13.28 3.05
N PHE A 104 -6.29 11.95 2.96
CA PHE A 104 -7.11 11.09 2.11
C PHE A 104 -8.40 10.64 2.79
N ALA A 105 -8.39 10.58 4.12
CA ALA A 105 -9.57 10.30 4.94
C ALA A 105 -10.46 11.54 5.17
N SER A 106 -10.23 12.65 4.45
CA SER A 106 -11.05 13.85 4.62
C SER A 106 -12.50 13.60 4.17
N LYS A 107 -13.45 14.13 4.95
CA LYS A 107 -14.89 14.01 4.65
C LYS A 107 -15.21 14.48 3.22
N THR A 108 -14.57 15.55 2.78
CA THR A 108 -14.74 16.11 1.44
C THR A 108 -14.31 15.15 0.32
N THR A 109 -13.22 14.40 0.49
CA THR A 109 -12.72 13.43 -0.50
C THR A 109 -13.58 12.17 -0.50
N VAL A 110 -14.03 11.72 0.68
CA VAL A 110 -14.97 10.60 0.82
C VAL A 110 -16.30 10.89 0.13
N GLU A 111 -16.89 12.07 0.36
CA GLU A 111 -18.14 12.49 -0.28
C GLU A 111 -17.99 12.60 -1.80
N PHE A 112 -16.87 13.15 -2.28
CA PHE A 112 -16.58 13.23 -3.70
C PHE A 112 -16.54 11.84 -4.37
N CYS A 113 -15.84 10.87 -3.78
CA CYS A 113 -15.80 9.52 -4.34
C CYS A 113 -17.15 8.81 -4.23
N LYS A 114 -17.86 8.97 -3.10
CA LYS A 114 -19.22 8.41 -2.94
C LYS A 114 -20.21 8.96 -3.96
N GLY A 115 -20.16 10.27 -4.23
CA GLY A 115 -21.01 10.91 -5.25
C GLY A 115 -20.76 10.39 -6.67
N LEU A 116 -19.58 9.82 -6.92
CA LEU A 116 -19.21 9.20 -8.20
C LEU A 116 -19.36 7.66 -8.20
N GLY A 117 -19.87 7.07 -7.11
CA GLY A 117 -19.99 5.61 -6.96
C GLY A 117 -18.66 4.87 -6.76
N ILE A 118 -17.57 5.59 -6.45
CA ILE A 118 -16.24 5.02 -6.28
C ILE A 118 -16.05 4.51 -4.85
N LYS A 119 -15.71 3.23 -4.70
CA LYS A 119 -15.43 2.62 -3.39
C LYS A 119 -14.01 2.95 -2.92
N GLN A 120 -13.89 3.58 -1.75
CA GLN A 120 -12.60 3.86 -1.14
C GLN A 120 -12.17 2.75 -0.17
N ILE A 121 -10.91 2.35 -0.25
CA ILE A 121 -10.29 1.34 0.63
C ILE A 121 -9.07 1.99 1.28
N PHE A 122 -9.04 2.04 2.61
CA PHE A 122 -7.96 2.65 3.38
C PHE A 122 -6.99 1.58 3.93
N ILE A 123 -5.69 1.71 3.65
CA ILE A 123 -4.64 0.77 4.07
C ILE A 123 -3.59 1.46 4.96
N SER A 124 -3.10 0.74 5.98
CA SER A 124 -2.04 1.25 6.86
C SER A 124 -0.71 1.35 6.12
N VAL A 125 -0.04 2.50 6.23
CA VAL A 125 1.23 2.81 5.55
C VAL A 125 2.40 2.08 6.22
N GLU A 126 3.28 1.47 5.42
CA GLU A 126 4.70 1.27 5.76
C GLU A 126 5.51 2.12 4.78
N HIS A 127 6.27 3.09 5.31
CA HIS A 127 7.03 4.08 4.55
C HIS A 127 8.17 3.45 3.73
N PRO A 128 8.27 3.74 2.42
CA PRO A 128 9.52 3.68 1.68
C PRO A 128 9.96 5.10 1.30
N GLN A 129 11.16 5.47 1.73
CA GLN A 129 11.77 6.77 1.50
C GLN A 129 12.85 6.63 0.43
N THR A 130 12.71 7.30 -0.72
CA THR A 130 13.80 7.44 -1.69
C THR A 130 13.67 8.75 -2.47
N ASN A 131 14.79 9.47 -2.60
CA ASN A 131 14.94 10.82 -3.17
C ASN A 131 15.63 10.77 -4.56
N GLY A 132 15.40 11.78 -5.42
CA GLY A 132 16.28 12.09 -6.56
C GLY A 132 15.64 12.50 -7.89
N GLN A 133 15.44 13.81 -8.08
CA GLN A 133 15.32 14.60 -9.33
C GLN A 133 14.01 14.56 -10.18
N ALA A 134 13.30 15.70 -10.14
CA ALA A 134 12.08 15.98 -10.92
C ALA A 134 12.28 16.10 -12.45
N LYS A 135 13.49 16.34 -12.95
CA LYS A 135 13.79 16.30 -14.41
C LYS A 135 14.02 14.88 -14.92
N ALA A 136 14.61 14.02 -14.08
CA ALA A 136 14.68 12.59 -14.35
C ALA A 136 13.28 11.95 -14.27
N ALA A 137 12.37 12.47 -13.45
CA ALA A 137 11.04 11.89 -13.25
C ALA A 137 10.24 11.63 -14.55
N ASN A 138 10.27 12.54 -15.53
CA ASN A 138 9.59 12.29 -16.81
C ASN A 138 10.28 11.18 -17.62
N LYS A 139 11.61 11.16 -17.64
CA LYS A 139 12.40 10.10 -18.32
C LYS A 139 12.19 8.75 -17.63
N VAL A 140 12.16 8.74 -16.30
CA VAL A 140 11.93 7.56 -15.46
C VAL A 140 10.50 7.06 -15.62
N LEU A 141 9.52 7.95 -15.67
CA LEU A 141 8.14 7.57 -15.92
C LEU A 141 7.96 6.99 -17.32
N TRP A 142 8.60 7.59 -18.33
CA TRP A 142 8.58 7.07 -19.68
C TRP A 142 9.26 5.70 -19.78
N SER A 143 10.47 5.55 -19.22
CA SER A 143 11.16 4.27 -19.21
C SER A 143 10.35 3.21 -18.47
N TYR A 144 9.71 3.55 -17.36
CA TYR A 144 8.78 2.66 -16.65
C TYR A 144 7.61 2.23 -17.55
N HIS A 145 6.99 3.16 -18.29
CA HIS A 145 5.87 2.82 -19.18
C HIS A 145 6.29 1.92 -20.35
N THR A 146 7.54 1.98 -20.80
CA THR A 146 8.03 1.26 -21.97
C THR A 146 8.89 0.03 -21.65
N THR A 147 9.17 -0.25 -20.38
CA THR A 147 9.96 -1.42 -19.95
C THR A 147 9.02 -2.58 -19.57
N PRO A 148 9.27 -3.82 -20.00
CA PRO A 148 8.48 -4.97 -19.57
C PRO A 148 8.66 -5.23 -18.07
N HIS A 149 7.55 -5.46 -17.37
CA HIS A 149 7.59 -5.78 -15.95
C HIS A 149 7.77 -7.29 -15.74
N SER A 150 8.63 -7.71 -14.80
CA SER A 150 8.83 -9.13 -14.50
C SER A 150 7.55 -9.85 -14.05
N THR A 151 6.57 -9.12 -13.50
CA THR A 151 5.30 -9.70 -13.05
C THR A 151 4.30 -9.97 -14.16
N THR A 152 4.33 -9.20 -15.26
CA THR A 152 3.37 -9.32 -16.38
C THR A 152 4.03 -9.82 -17.67
N ASN A 153 5.35 -9.68 -17.77
CA ASN A 153 6.19 -9.80 -18.96
C ASN A 153 5.76 -8.87 -20.12
N GLU A 154 5.03 -7.80 -19.79
CA GLU A 154 4.51 -6.83 -20.74
C GLU A 154 4.75 -5.41 -20.24
N THR A 155 4.78 -4.45 -21.15
CA THR A 155 4.96 -3.04 -20.81
C THR A 155 3.63 -2.42 -20.36
N PRO A 156 3.64 -1.51 -19.36
CA PRO A 156 2.43 -0.78 -18.98
C PRO A 156 1.77 -0.06 -20.15
N PHE A 157 2.56 0.45 -21.09
CA PHE A 157 2.05 1.11 -22.29
C PHE A 157 1.28 0.16 -23.21
N ARG A 158 1.79 -1.06 -23.46
CA ARG A 158 1.08 -2.04 -24.28
C ARG A 158 -0.21 -2.50 -23.64
N LEU A 159 -0.20 -2.75 -22.32
CA LEU A 159 -1.41 -3.12 -21.58
C LEU A 159 -2.47 -2.02 -21.59
N THR A 160 -2.05 -0.76 -21.70
CA THR A 160 -2.94 0.41 -21.71
C THR A 160 -3.48 0.70 -23.11
N PHE A 161 -2.62 0.77 -24.12
CA PHE A 161 -2.96 1.28 -25.46
C PHE A 161 -2.97 0.22 -26.56
N GLY A 162 -2.66 -1.04 -26.26
CA GLY A 162 -2.66 -2.13 -27.23
C GLY A 162 -1.35 -2.35 -27.97
N THR A 163 -0.42 -1.39 -27.94
CA THR A 163 0.75 -1.38 -28.82
C THR A 163 2.02 -0.98 -28.10
N LYS A 164 3.19 -1.25 -28.70
CA LYS A 164 4.47 -0.81 -28.13
C LYS A 164 4.68 0.67 -28.43
N ALA A 165 5.08 1.45 -27.42
CA ALA A 165 5.45 2.84 -27.62
C ALA A 165 6.65 2.97 -28.57
N VAL A 166 6.70 4.07 -29.32
CA VAL A 166 7.94 4.52 -29.98
C VAL A 166 8.78 5.23 -28.93
N ILE A 167 9.94 4.66 -28.58
CA ILE A 167 10.84 5.28 -27.61
C ILE A 167 11.70 6.36 -28.28
N PRO A 168 12.15 7.39 -27.55
CA PRO A 168 12.91 8.51 -28.13
C PRO A 168 14.14 8.11 -28.96
N ILE A 169 14.81 7.01 -28.60
CA ILE A 169 15.97 6.53 -29.37
C ILE A 169 15.57 6.06 -30.78
N GLU A 170 14.36 5.51 -30.98
CA GLU A 170 13.87 5.11 -32.32
C GLU A 170 13.50 6.31 -33.21
N ILE A 171 13.41 7.52 -32.62
CA ILE A 171 13.17 8.78 -33.32
C ILE A 171 14.51 9.43 -33.68
N GLY A 172 15.46 9.43 -32.75
CA GLY A 172 16.81 9.95 -33.00
C GLY A 172 17.60 9.08 -33.97
N GLU A 173 17.47 7.76 -33.87
CA GLU A 173 18.02 6.76 -34.77
C GLU A 173 16.86 6.00 -35.43
N PRO A 174 16.51 6.28 -36.70
CA PRO A 174 15.34 5.72 -37.35
C PRO A 174 15.33 4.20 -37.30
N SER A 175 14.45 3.64 -36.45
CA SER A 175 14.21 2.20 -36.44
C SER A 175 13.52 1.76 -37.74
N ILE A 176 13.54 0.46 -38.07
CA ILE A 176 12.79 -0.08 -39.21
C ILE A 176 11.31 0.36 -39.17
N ARG A 177 10.71 0.39 -37.97
CA ARG A 177 9.33 0.83 -37.78
C ARG A 177 9.11 2.32 -38.08
N THR A 178 10.11 3.17 -37.81
CA THR A 178 10.04 4.61 -38.10
C THR A 178 10.39 4.89 -39.57
N ALA A 179 11.39 4.18 -40.11
CA ALA A 179 11.92 4.36 -41.46
C ALA A 179 10.97 3.86 -42.55
N LEU A 180 10.26 2.75 -42.32
CA LEU A 180 9.30 2.14 -43.26
C LEU A 180 7.84 2.41 -42.87
N PHE A 181 7.57 3.54 -42.22
CA PHE A 181 6.23 3.85 -41.73
C PHE A 181 5.25 4.10 -42.89
N GLU A 182 4.29 3.20 -43.07
CA GLU A 182 3.17 3.39 -43.99
C GLU A 182 1.87 3.69 -43.22
N PRO A 183 1.23 4.86 -43.42
CA PRO A 183 0.06 5.26 -42.64
C PRO A 183 -1.14 4.32 -42.73
N LYS A 184 -1.39 3.72 -43.90
CA LYS A 184 -2.53 2.82 -44.12
C LYS A 184 -2.30 1.45 -43.48
N ALA A 185 -1.15 0.83 -43.75
CA ALA A 185 -0.76 -0.44 -43.15
C ALA A 185 -0.72 -0.35 -41.62
N ASN A 186 -0.07 0.70 -41.07
CA ASN A 186 0.02 0.90 -39.63
C ASN A 186 -1.37 1.06 -38.98
N LYS A 187 -2.33 1.78 -39.61
CA LYS A 187 -3.69 1.87 -39.06
C LYS A 187 -4.39 0.51 -38.98
N ASN A 188 -4.17 -0.36 -39.97
CA ASN A 188 -4.75 -1.71 -39.96
C ASN A 188 -4.10 -2.59 -38.89
N GLU A 189 -2.78 -2.52 -38.75
CA GLU A 189 -2.06 -3.21 -37.66
C GLU A 189 -2.47 -2.72 -36.28
N LEU A 190 -2.65 -1.40 -36.09
CA LEU A 190 -3.14 -0.84 -34.83
C LEU A 190 -4.52 -1.40 -34.47
N ARG A 191 -5.41 -1.61 -35.44
CA ARG A 191 -6.72 -2.25 -35.21
C ARG A 191 -6.57 -3.71 -34.82
N ALA A 192 -5.77 -4.49 -35.56
CA ALA A 192 -5.49 -5.88 -35.22
C ALA A 192 -4.88 -6.03 -33.82
N ASN A 193 -3.99 -5.11 -33.43
CA ASN A 193 -3.43 -5.10 -32.08
C ASN A 193 -4.48 -4.83 -30.99
N LEU A 194 -5.50 -4.01 -31.28
CA LEU A 194 -6.61 -3.77 -30.35
C LEU A 194 -7.49 -5.01 -30.20
N ASP A 195 -7.74 -5.75 -31.29
CA ASP A 195 -8.50 -6.99 -31.25
C ASP A 195 -7.81 -8.04 -30.37
N MET A 196 -6.47 -8.15 -30.48
CA MET A 196 -5.65 -9.06 -29.67
C MET A 196 -5.36 -8.55 -28.24
N LEU A 197 -5.72 -7.30 -27.91
CA LEU A 197 -5.34 -6.68 -26.64
C LEU A 197 -5.92 -7.41 -25.43
N GLN A 198 -7.13 -7.94 -25.56
CA GLN A 198 -7.77 -8.66 -24.47
C GLN A 198 -7.00 -9.93 -24.10
N GLU A 199 -6.53 -10.69 -25.09
CA GLU A 199 -5.71 -11.89 -24.87
C GLU A 199 -4.38 -11.55 -24.18
N VAL A 200 -3.73 -10.46 -24.61
CA VAL A 200 -2.48 -9.98 -23.98
C VAL A 200 -2.71 -9.61 -22.51
N ARG A 201 -3.84 -8.96 -22.21
CA ARG A 201 -4.23 -8.59 -20.85
C ARG A 201 -4.52 -9.81 -19.99
N GLU A 202 -5.24 -10.80 -20.51
CA GLU A 202 -5.54 -12.04 -19.80
C GLU A 202 -4.27 -12.84 -19.50
N ALA A 203 -3.38 -12.98 -20.47
CA ALA A 203 -2.10 -13.66 -20.28
C ALA A 203 -1.22 -12.94 -19.23
N ALA A 204 -1.19 -11.60 -19.25
CA ALA A 204 -0.50 -10.81 -18.24
C ALA A 204 -1.13 -10.98 -16.84
N HIS A 205 -2.46 -11.04 -16.75
CA HIS A 205 -3.18 -11.24 -15.50
C HIS A 205 -2.90 -12.61 -14.89
N ILE A 206 -2.94 -13.68 -15.69
CA ILE A 206 -2.62 -15.05 -15.26
C ILE A 206 -1.19 -15.12 -14.72
N ARG A 207 -0.22 -14.54 -15.44
CA ARG A 207 1.18 -14.47 -14.99
C ARG A 207 1.33 -13.76 -13.65
N GLU A 208 0.69 -12.60 -13.52
CA GLU A 208 0.73 -11.83 -12.27
C GLU A 208 0.14 -12.64 -11.11
N PHE A 209 -0.98 -13.31 -11.34
CA PHE A 209 -1.64 -14.16 -10.35
C PHE A 209 -0.73 -15.31 -9.90
N VAL A 210 -0.06 -15.99 -10.83
CA VAL A 210 0.88 -17.08 -10.52
C VAL A 210 2.04 -16.58 -9.67
N ILE A 211 2.64 -15.44 -10.04
CA ILE A 211 3.77 -14.86 -9.30
C ILE A 211 3.33 -14.43 -7.89
N LYS A 212 2.21 -13.72 -7.76
CA LYS A 212 1.66 -13.32 -6.46
C LYS A 212 1.33 -14.54 -5.58
N SER A 213 0.76 -15.59 -6.16
CA SER A 213 0.46 -16.84 -5.45
C SER A 213 1.73 -17.52 -4.94
N ARG A 214 2.81 -17.54 -5.74
CA ARG A 214 4.11 -18.07 -5.33
C ARG A 214 4.72 -17.27 -4.19
N ILE A 215 4.71 -15.94 -4.29
CA ILE A 215 5.19 -15.04 -3.24
C ILE A 215 4.37 -15.23 -1.96
N ALA A 216 3.04 -15.30 -2.07
CA ALA A 216 2.16 -15.52 -0.92
C ALA A 216 2.45 -16.86 -0.24
N LYS A 217 2.69 -17.95 -0.98
CA LYS A 217 3.08 -19.25 -0.39
C LYS A 217 4.37 -19.14 0.42
N LEU A 218 5.43 -18.54 -0.15
CA LEU A 218 6.72 -18.37 0.53
C LEU A 218 6.62 -17.45 1.76
N TYR A 219 5.82 -16.38 1.67
CA TYR A 219 5.56 -15.48 2.79
C TYR A 219 4.77 -16.20 3.90
N ASN A 220 3.69 -16.90 3.53
CA ASN A 220 2.77 -17.55 4.45
C ASN A 220 3.41 -18.70 5.25
N GLN A 221 4.48 -19.32 4.74
CA GLN A 221 5.29 -20.28 5.49
C GLN A 221 5.97 -19.68 6.72
N ARG A 222 6.22 -18.36 6.73
CA ARG A 222 6.86 -17.65 7.85
C ARG A 222 5.87 -17.01 8.81
N VAL A 223 4.56 -17.12 8.54
CA VAL A 223 3.51 -16.48 9.35
C VAL A 223 3.36 -17.25 10.65
N ILE A 224 3.39 -16.50 11.75
CA ILE A 224 3.05 -17.01 13.08
C ILE A 224 1.82 -16.23 13.54
N PRO A 225 0.61 -16.82 13.44
CA PRO A 225 -0.63 -16.17 13.82
C PRO A 225 -0.60 -15.64 15.26
N ARG A 226 -1.01 -14.38 15.43
CA ARG A 226 -1.09 -13.75 16.76
C ARG A 226 -2.55 -13.49 17.11
N SER A 227 -3.16 -14.39 17.87
CA SER A 227 -4.53 -14.24 18.35
C SER A 227 -4.55 -13.50 19.69
N PHE A 228 -5.28 -12.38 19.76
CA PHE A 228 -5.54 -11.66 21.01
C PHE A 228 -7.00 -11.84 21.41
N ARG A 229 -7.26 -12.27 22.65
CA ARG A 229 -8.62 -12.34 23.22
C ARG A 229 -8.91 -11.08 24.02
N SER A 230 -10.21 -10.79 24.21
CA SER A 230 -10.65 -9.71 25.09
C SER A 230 -10.05 -9.93 26.49
N GLN A 231 -9.70 -8.83 27.17
CA GLN A 231 -9.05 -8.80 28.49
C GLN A 231 -7.57 -9.20 28.53
N TYR A 232 -6.97 -9.62 27.41
CA TYR A 232 -5.53 -9.88 27.36
C TYR A 232 -4.73 -8.58 27.55
N LEU A 233 -3.64 -8.67 28.31
CA LEU A 233 -2.67 -7.59 28.45
C LEU A 233 -1.67 -7.65 27.31
N VAL A 234 -1.47 -6.51 26.64
CA VAL A 234 -0.53 -6.38 25.53
C VAL A 234 0.35 -5.15 25.71
N LEU A 235 1.57 -5.24 25.21
CA LEU A 235 2.49 -4.14 25.01
C LEU A 235 2.40 -3.65 23.56
N ARG A 236 2.51 -2.34 23.37
CA ARG A 236 2.53 -1.66 22.08
C ARG A 236 3.96 -1.34 21.68
N LYS A 237 4.34 -1.60 20.43
CA LYS A 237 5.65 -1.20 19.89
C LYS A 237 5.72 0.33 19.83
N MET A 238 6.77 0.93 20.39
CA MET A 238 6.98 2.38 20.26
C MET A 238 7.48 2.73 18.85
N VAL A 239 6.96 3.80 18.28
CA VAL A 239 7.51 4.43 17.08
C VAL A 239 8.66 5.33 17.54
N HIS A 240 9.84 5.19 16.94
CA HIS A 240 10.99 6.05 17.27
C HIS A 240 10.64 7.51 16.97
N LYS A 241 10.59 8.35 18.01
CA LYS A 241 10.56 9.81 17.91
C LYS A 241 11.99 10.34 18.02
N THR A 242 12.20 11.60 17.66
CA THR A 242 13.50 12.31 17.71
C THR A 242 14.15 12.28 19.10
N GLU A 243 13.37 12.05 20.17
CA GLU A 243 13.81 11.94 21.57
C GLU A 243 14.19 10.51 22.01
N ASN A 244 14.02 9.50 21.14
CA ASN A 244 14.19 8.09 21.52
C ASN A 244 15.60 7.57 21.21
N ASN A 245 16.43 7.41 22.24
CA ASN A 245 17.78 6.83 22.12
C ASN A 245 17.76 5.29 22.10
N LYS A 246 18.90 4.65 21.77
CA LYS A 246 19.07 3.17 21.75
C LYS A 246 18.69 2.47 23.07
N LEU A 247 18.69 3.21 24.19
CA LEU A 247 18.35 2.74 25.53
C LEU A 247 16.88 2.94 25.90
N THR A 248 16.04 3.46 25.00
CA THR A 248 14.61 3.58 25.27
C THR A 248 13.91 2.23 25.13
N PRO A 249 12.91 1.92 25.98
CA PRO A 249 12.15 0.69 25.87
C PRO A 249 11.53 0.54 24.48
N LYS A 250 11.61 -0.64 23.87
CA LYS A 250 11.03 -0.88 22.53
C LYS A 250 9.50 -0.98 22.60
N TRP A 251 8.95 -1.25 23.77
CA TRP A 251 7.53 -1.48 24.00
C TRP A 251 6.97 -0.65 25.16
N GLU A 252 5.75 -0.17 24.98
CA GLU A 252 4.98 0.66 25.92
C GLU A 252 3.71 -0.10 26.39
N GLY A 253 3.27 0.18 27.62
CA GLY A 253 2.07 -0.43 28.21
C GLY A 253 2.31 -0.84 29.67
N PRO A 254 1.53 -1.80 30.21
CA PRO A 254 0.59 -2.68 29.51
C PRO A 254 -0.78 -2.05 29.22
N PHE A 255 -1.40 -2.47 28.11
CA PHE A 255 -2.75 -2.10 27.70
C PHE A 255 -3.67 -3.32 27.71
N ARG A 256 -4.96 -3.13 27.94
CA ARG A 256 -5.97 -4.20 27.82
C ARG A 256 -6.61 -4.20 26.44
N VAL A 257 -6.73 -5.39 25.83
CA VAL A 257 -7.47 -5.59 24.58
C VAL A 257 -8.97 -5.61 24.90
N LYS A 258 -9.74 -4.72 24.28
CA LYS A 258 -11.21 -4.77 24.31
C LYS A 258 -11.72 -5.25 22.95
N LYS A 259 -12.64 -6.23 22.96
CA LYS A 259 -13.36 -6.68 21.77
C LYS A 259 -14.62 -5.84 21.61
N GLU A 260 -14.68 -5.00 20.59
CA GLU A 260 -15.93 -4.37 20.14
C GLU A 260 -16.18 -4.75 18.68
N THR A 261 -17.29 -5.46 18.46
CA THR A 261 -17.85 -5.69 17.12
C THR A 261 -18.99 -4.67 16.98
N LEU A 262 -18.68 -3.49 16.48
CA LEU A 262 -19.68 -2.44 16.29
C LEU A 262 -20.36 -2.62 14.93
N LYS A 263 -21.66 -2.94 14.99
CA LYS A 263 -22.64 -2.69 13.94
C LYS A 263 -22.45 -1.25 13.41
N ASN A 264 -21.89 -1.12 12.21
CA ASN A 264 -21.88 0.09 11.36
C ASN A 264 -21.40 1.44 11.96
N LYS A 265 -20.49 1.46 12.95
CA LYS A 265 -19.75 2.68 13.33
C LYS A 265 -18.25 2.43 13.37
N GLU A 266 -17.48 3.26 12.66
CA GLU A 266 -16.02 3.20 12.66
C GLU A 266 -15.45 3.48 14.04
N ILE A 267 -14.61 2.56 14.53
CA ILE A 267 -13.96 2.69 15.84
C ILE A 267 -12.68 3.52 15.65
N PRO A 268 -12.53 4.67 16.32
CA PRO A 268 -11.30 5.46 16.25
C PRO A 268 -10.14 4.66 16.88
N ARG A 269 -8.96 4.66 16.23
CA ARG A 269 -7.68 4.12 16.72
C ARG A 269 -7.58 2.59 16.86
N THR A 270 -7.73 1.89 15.74
CA THR A 270 -7.41 0.45 15.66
C THR A 270 -5.92 0.21 15.43
N TRP A 271 -5.34 -0.75 16.16
CA TRP A 271 -3.91 -1.11 16.02
C TRP A 271 -3.75 -2.45 15.29
N ASN A 272 -2.73 -2.52 14.43
CA ASN A 272 -2.32 -3.75 13.75
C ASN A 272 -1.73 -4.75 14.78
N ALA A 273 -2.13 -6.02 14.70
CA ALA A 273 -1.59 -7.13 15.50
C ALA A 273 -0.06 -7.24 15.44
N ALA A 274 0.57 -6.82 14.34
CA ALA A 274 2.02 -6.79 14.16
C ALA A 274 2.72 -5.85 15.17
N SER A 275 2.02 -4.78 15.58
CA SER A 275 2.52 -3.75 16.49
C SER A 275 2.26 -4.07 17.96
N LEU A 276 1.70 -5.25 18.25
CA LEU A 276 1.30 -5.70 19.59
C LEU A 276 2.05 -6.95 20.01
N ARG A 277 2.29 -7.06 21.32
CA ARG A 277 2.93 -8.22 21.98
C ARG A 277 2.19 -8.56 23.25
N MET A 278 2.04 -9.85 23.57
CA MET A 278 1.47 -10.27 24.86
C MET A 278 2.33 -9.84 26.04
N HIS A 279 1.70 -9.37 27.12
CA HIS A 279 2.30 -9.08 28.41
C HIS A 279 1.95 -10.17 29.43
N TYR A 280 2.95 -10.72 30.11
CA TYR A 280 2.78 -11.76 31.12
C TYR A 280 3.13 -11.20 32.51
N ARG A 281 2.16 -11.22 33.43
CA ARG A 281 2.35 -10.82 34.84
C ARG A 281 2.77 -11.99 35.72
N ARG A 282 3.45 -11.68 36.83
CA ARG A 282 3.71 -12.63 37.93
C ARG A 282 2.38 -13.00 38.60
N GLY A 283 2.11 -14.29 38.77
CA GLY A 283 0.91 -14.81 39.44
C GLY A 283 -0.32 -15.06 38.57
N ALA A 284 -0.31 -14.67 37.28
CA ALA A 284 -1.40 -15.00 36.37
C ALA A 284 -1.18 -16.41 35.76
N PRO A 285 -2.20 -17.29 35.72
CA PRO A 285 -2.08 -18.57 35.03
C PRO A 285 -1.78 -18.35 33.55
N LEU A 286 -0.86 -19.14 33.01
CA LEU A 286 -0.63 -19.22 31.57
C LEU A 286 -1.88 -19.89 30.98
N VAL A 287 -2.83 -19.09 30.51
CA VAL A 287 -4.03 -19.63 29.86
C VAL A 287 -3.57 -20.40 28.62
N ASP A 288 -3.91 -21.69 28.58
CA ASP A 288 -3.54 -22.62 27.51
C ASP A 288 -3.89 -22.06 26.13
N GLN A 289 -2.93 -22.22 25.21
CA GLN A 289 -3.08 -21.87 23.80
C GLN A 289 -3.94 -22.92 23.09
N GLY A 290 -5.22 -22.98 23.43
CA GLY A 290 -6.21 -23.68 22.60
C GLY A 290 -6.39 -22.93 21.29
N LEU A 291 -6.18 -23.63 20.16
CA LEU A 291 -6.44 -23.15 18.80
C LEU A 291 -7.80 -22.44 18.75
N ALA A 292 -7.78 -21.13 18.49
CA ALA A 292 -8.99 -20.36 18.25
C ALA A 292 -8.98 -19.80 16.83
N SER A 293 -10.09 -20.09 16.15
CA SER A 293 -10.45 -19.84 14.76
C SER A 293 -9.91 -18.56 14.09
N ASP A 294 -9.54 -18.76 12.84
CA ASP A 294 -8.96 -17.91 11.80
C ASP A 294 -9.73 -16.61 11.50
N LYS A 295 -9.49 -15.56 12.29
CA LYS A 295 -9.96 -14.20 11.96
C LYS A 295 -8.90 -13.18 12.40
N SER A 296 -8.43 -12.37 11.46
CA SER A 296 -7.60 -11.19 11.71
C SER A 296 -8.44 -10.14 12.44
N TYR A 297 -7.94 -9.57 13.54
CA TYR A 297 -8.71 -8.64 14.37
C TYR A 297 -7.94 -7.36 14.66
N LYS A 298 -8.62 -6.24 14.43
CA LYS A 298 -8.24 -4.91 14.90
C LYS A 298 -8.46 -4.82 16.40
N CYS A 299 -7.41 -4.59 17.18
CA CYS A 299 -7.47 -4.51 18.65
C CYS A 299 -7.55 -3.04 19.11
N HIS A 300 -8.45 -2.76 20.06
CA HIS A 300 -8.51 -1.46 20.75
C HIS A 300 -7.78 -1.55 22.10
N LEU A 301 -6.91 -0.57 22.39
CA LEU A 301 -6.11 -0.51 23.60
C LEU A 301 -6.59 0.63 24.50
N TYR A 302 -6.69 0.37 25.81
CA TYR A 302 -6.95 1.40 26.82
C TYR A 302 -5.88 1.36 27.92
N GLY A 303 -5.41 2.55 28.32
CA GLY A 303 -4.49 2.77 29.45
C GLY A 303 -4.03 4.25 29.50
N ARG A 304 -4.10 4.90 30.67
CA ARG A 304 -3.48 6.21 30.90
C ARG A 304 -1.96 6.03 31.05
N PRO A 305 -1.12 6.90 30.47
CA PRO A 305 0.30 6.94 30.80
C PRO A 305 0.42 7.48 32.23
N GLY A 306 0.89 6.65 33.16
CA GLY A 306 1.09 7.02 34.56
C GLY A 306 -0.17 6.86 35.42
N ALA A 307 -0.29 5.72 36.07
CA ALA A 307 -0.96 5.64 37.36
C ALA A 307 0.12 5.28 38.39
N ARG A 308 0.39 6.22 39.31
CA ARG A 308 1.15 5.95 40.54
C ARG A 308 0.47 4.79 41.26
N LEU A 309 1.29 3.86 41.72
CA LEU A 309 0.91 2.92 42.76
C LEU A 309 0.72 3.74 44.05
N GLU A 310 -0.47 3.67 44.64
CA GLU A 310 -0.56 3.67 46.10
C GLU A 310 -0.24 2.25 46.58
#